data_AF-A0A7S1VAI7-F1
#
_entry.id   AF-A0A7S1VAI7-F1
#
_cell.length_a   1.000
_cell.length_b   1.000
_cell.length_c   1.000
_cell.angle_alpha   90.00
_cell.angle_beta   90.00
_cell.angle_gamma   90.00
#
_symmetry.space_group_name_H-M   'P 1'
#
loop_
_entity.id
_entity.type
_entity.pdbx_description
1 polymer ?
#
loop_
_entity_poly.entity_id
_entity_poly.type
_entity_poly.pdbx_seq_one_letter_code
_entity_poly.pdbx_strand_id
1 'polypeptide(L)'
;HTLAVLVSDGHRATVALLHDRMIPSFRAGIVRPGTKLMLMNGLPCDVAPPVLYAALTASIPSDLLRLCWKDGDDRAHLAVPLHLSANSTIVAPARTPLGAPKDTHFFVPLSLVSLDGGVVAPLRVRVERVRSLVWLDRTVEGKSITRSQPEEEAYRDHLARRYEDLYVAMDKLAE
;
A
#
# COMPACT_ATOMS: atom_id res chain seq x y z
N HIS A 1 12.83 11.11 -1.44
CA HIS A 1 12.58 12.48 -0.93
C HIS A 1 11.09 12.63 -0.78
N THR A 2 10.57 12.51 0.43
CA THR A 2 9.12 12.58 0.64
C THR A 2 8.68 14.05 0.59
N LEU A 3 7.81 14.40 -0.36
CA LEU A 3 7.20 15.73 -0.42
C LEU A 3 5.99 15.76 0.52
N ALA A 4 5.97 16.71 1.44
CA ALA A 4 4.83 16.92 2.32
C ALA A 4 3.91 17.98 1.74
N VAL A 5 2.61 17.78 1.90
CA VAL A 5 1.58 18.71 1.45
C VAL A 5 0.52 18.88 2.51
N LEU A 6 -0.17 20.02 2.52
CA LEU A 6 -1.33 20.22 3.38
C LEU A 6 -2.60 19.84 2.62
N VAL A 7 -3.40 18.95 3.19
CA VAL A 7 -4.70 18.56 2.65
C VAL A 7 -5.81 18.97 3.62
N SER A 8 -6.91 19.51 3.10
CA SER A 8 -8.04 19.99 3.90
C SER A 8 -9.35 19.36 3.48
N ASP A 9 -10.17 18.94 4.45
CA ASP A 9 -11.53 18.45 4.22
C ASP A 9 -12.58 19.58 4.22
N GLY A 10 -12.14 20.85 4.19
CA GLY A 10 -12.98 22.04 4.30
C GLY A 10 -13.24 22.50 5.73
N HIS A 11 -12.89 21.70 6.74
CA HIS A 11 -13.05 22.05 8.16
C HIS A 11 -11.71 22.03 8.91
N ARG A 12 -10.88 21.04 8.60
CA ARG A 12 -9.54 20.85 9.17
C ARG A 12 -8.53 20.68 8.03
N ALA A 13 -7.27 20.97 8.33
CA ALA A 13 -6.14 20.65 7.47
C ALA A 13 -5.22 19.68 8.20
N THR A 14 -4.64 18.74 7.47
CA THR A 14 -3.61 17.82 7.98
C THR A 14 -2.43 17.77 7.02
N VAL A 15 -1.27 17.41 7.55
CA VAL A 15 -0.10 17.12 6.73
C VAL A 15 -0.29 15.76 6.08
N ALA A 16 -0.03 15.69 4.79
CA ALA A 16 -0.01 14.47 4.02
C ALA A 16 1.36 14.28 3.35
N LEU A 17 1.86 13.04 3.38
CA LEU A 17 3.12 12.63 2.78
C LEU A 17 2.81 12.00 1.43
N LEU A 18 3.35 12.57 0.36
CA LEU A 18 3.17 12.06 -0.99
C LEU A 18 4.04 10.84 -1.25
N HIS A 19 3.43 9.81 -1.83
CA HIS A 19 4.18 8.74 -2.45
C HIS A 19 5.08 9.28 -3.58
N ASP A 20 6.27 8.71 -3.75
CA ASP A 20 7.28 9.19 -4.72
C ASP A 20 6.74 9.28 -6.15
N ARG A 21 5.84 8.37 -6.54
CA ARG A 21 5.15 8.36 -7.84
C ARG A 21 4.22 9.55 -8.08
N MET A 22 3.76 10.22 -7.03
CA MET A 22 2.91 11.40 -7.16
C MET A 22 3.74 12.67 -7.37
N ILE A 23 4.99 12.70 -6.87
CA ILE A 23 5.85 13.89 -6.90
C ILE A 23 6.01 14.49 -8.31
N PRO A 24 6.22 13.70 -9.39
CA PRO A 24 6.30 14.26 -10.74
C PRO A 24 5.06 15.05 -11.15
N SER A 25 3.85 14.57 -10.83
CA SER A 25 2.60 15.27 -11.16
C SER A 25 2.46 16.60 -10.43
N PHE A 26 2.99 16.70 -9.21
CA PHE A 26 3.03 17.94 -8.45
C PHE A 26 4.08 18.91 -9.01
N ARG A 27 5.27 18.41 -9.32
CA ARG A 27 6.34 19.23 -9.93
C ARG A 27 5.97 19.74 -11.31
N ALA A 28 5.25 18.94 -12.09
CA ALA A 28 4.71 19.33 -13.39
C ALA A 28 3.50 20.28 -13.29
N GLY A 29 3.01 20.56 -12.07
CA GLY A 29 1.84 21.42 -11.85
C GLY A 29 0.53 20.81 -12.38
N ILE A 30 0.44 19.49 -12.50
CA ILE A 30 -0.81 18.78 -12.83
C ILE A 30 -1.72 18.79 -11.60
N VAL A 31 -1.13 18.58 -10.41
CA VAL A 31 -1.80 18.74 -9.12
C VAL A 31 -1.31 20.02 -8.48
N ARG A 32 -2.22 20.96 -8.18
CA ARG A 32 -1.92 22.30 -7.66
C ARG A 32 -2.71 22.58 -6.38
N PRO A 33 -2.31 23.54 -5.54
CA PRO A 33 -3.18 24.03 -4.49
C PRO A 33 -4.58 24.36 -5.03
N GLY A 34 -5.62 23.94 -4.31
CA GLY A 34 -7.02 23.97 -4.72
C GLY A 34 -7.50 22.70 -5.45
N THR A 35 -6.61 21.83 -5.93
CA THR A 35 -7.00 20.55 -6.53
C THR A 35 -7.66 19.67 -5.47
N LYS A 36 -8.87 19.20 -5.77
CA LYS A 36 -9.59 18.23 -4.95
C LYS A 36 -9.11 16.83 -5.31
N LEU A 37 -8.80 16.05 -4.29
CA LEU A 37 -8.35 14.67 -4.39
C LEU A 37 -9.41 13.77 -3.77
N MET A 38 -9.67 12.64 -4.42
CA MET A 38 -10.38 11.52 -3.83
C MET A 38 -9.35 10.50 -3.38
N LEU A 39 -9.36 10.23 -2.09
CA LEU A 39 -8.43 9.33 -1.43
C LEU A 39 -9.22 8.12 -0.95
N MET A 40 -8.71 6.93 -1.19
CA MET A 40 -9.17 5.75 -0.48
C MET A 40 -7.98 5.14 0.23
N ASN A 41 -8.20 4.60 1.41
CA ASN A 41 -7.14 4.12 2.27
C ASN A 41 -6.12 5.20 2.66
N GLY A 42 -6.59 6.43 2.94
CA GLY A 42 -5.79 7.40 3.66
C GLY A 42 -5.60 6.89 5.09
N LEU A 43 -4.61 6.04 5.32
CA LEU A 43 -4.36 5.40 6.61
C LEU A 43 -3.80 6.45 7.59
N PRO A 44 -4.49 6.76 8.71
CA PRO A 44 -3.76 6.86 9.97
C PRO A 44 -3.21 5.45 10.27
N CYS A 45 -2.00 5.35 10.84
CA CYS A 45 -1.23 4.10 10.90
C CYS A 45 -1.94 2.81 11.39
N ASP A 46 -3.14 2.86 11.99
CA ASP A 46 -3.78 1.68 12.63
C ASP A 46 -5.32 1.55 12.45
N VAL A 47 -5.97 2.17 11.46
CA VAL A 47 -7.43 2.02 11.26
C VAL A 47 -7.80 1.83 9.80
N ALA A 48 -8.66 0.85 9.50
CA ALA A 48 -9.20 0.62 8.15
C ALA A 48 -9.93 1.88 7.63
N PRO A 49 -9.53 2.51 6.50
CA PRO A 49 -9.92 3.91 6.27
C PRO A 49 -11.20 4.08 5.44
N PRO A 50 -11.98 5.12 5.72
CA PRO A 50 -13.01 5.62 4.80
C PRO A 50 -12.39 6.30 3.56
N VAL A 51 -13.20 6.47 2.51
CA VAL A 51 -12.87 7.39 1.40
C VAL A 51 -12.94 8.83 1.92
N LEU A 52 -11.96 9.66 1.58
CA LEU A 52 -11.89 11.07 1.97
C LEU A 52 -11.69 11.96 0.74
N TYR A 53 -12.47 13.03 0.66
CA TYR A 53 -12.21 14.13 -0.27
C TYR A 53 -11.46 15.25 0.44
N ALA A 54 -10.29 15.60 -0.09
CA ALA A 54 -9.48 16.67 0.46
C ALA A 54 -8.98 17.62 -0.63
N ALA A 55 -8.89 18.90 -0.32
CA ALA A 55 -8.25 19.91 -1.16
C ALA A 55 -6.79 20.08 -0.75
N LEU A 56 -5.89 20.06 -1.73
CA LEU A 56 -4.51 20.46 -1.53
C LEU A 56 -4.44 21.96 -1.21
N THR A 57 -3.71 22.39 -0.19
CA THR A 57 -3.64 23.80 0.22
C THR A 57 -2.25 24.40 0.06
N ALA A 58 -1.18 23.65 0.30
CA ALA A 58 0.19 24.09 0.06
C ALA A 58 1.17 22.91 -0.07
N SER A 59 2.32 23.17 -0.70
CA SER A 59 3.49 22.28 -0.71
C SER A 59 4.48 22.71 0.36
N ILE A 60 4.89 21.78 1.24
CA ILE A 60 5.85 22.04 2.32
C ILE A 60 7.16 21.31 2.01
N PRO A 61 8.31 22.02 1.90
CA PRO A 61 9.62 21.39 1.80
C PRO A 61 9.91 20.48 3.02
N SER A 62 10.56 19.33 2.81
CA SER A 62 10.82 18.33 3.86
C SER A 62 11.59 18.89 5.07
N ASP A 63 12.44 19.88 4.84
CA ASP A 63 13.29 20.48 5.87
C ASP A 63 12.48 21.42 6.79
N LEU A 64 11.46 22.08 6.24
CA LEU A 64 10.51 22.90 6.99
C LEU A 64 9.54 22.05 7.81
N LEU A 65 9.18 20.85 7.32
CA LEU A 65 8.34 19.92 8.08
C LEU A 65 9.00 19.51 9.40
N ARG A 66 10.32 19.25 9.38
CA ARG A 66 11.10 18.89 10.58
C ARG A 66 11.20 20.03 11.59
N LEU A 67 11.24 21.27 11.12
CA LEU A 67 11.22 22.48 11.96
C LEU A 67 9.87 22.67 12.65
N CYS A 68 8.76 22.59 11.90
CA CYS A 68 7.42 22.69 12.48
C CYS A 68 7.11 21.56 13.48
N TRP A 69 7.72 20.39 13.31
CA TRP A 69 7.54 19.24 14.21
C TRP A 69 8.36 19.35 15.50
N LYS A 70 9.46 20.10 15.47
CA LYS A 70 10.32 20.30 16.64
C LYS A 70 9.80 21.40 17.58
N ASP A 71 9.07 22.39 17.05
CA ASP A 71 8.56 23.54 17.80
C ASP A 71 7.09 23.39 18.23
N GLY A 72 6.42 22.31 17.84
CA GLY A 72 5.05 22.02 18.26
C GLY A 72 5.01 21.44 19.68
N ASP A 73 4.53 22.25 20.63
CA ASP A 73 4.16 21.85 22.00
C ASP A 73 3.56 20.42 22.06
N ASP A 74 4.00 19.63 23.04
CA ASP A 74 3.60 18.25 23.38
C ASP A 74 2.07 18.02 23.60
N ARG A 75 1.23 19.03 23.35
CA ARG A 75 -0.22 19.02 23.61
C ARG A 75 -1.09 19.30 22.39
N ALA A 76 -0.53 19.67 21.23
CA ALA A 76 -1.28 19.63 20.00
C ALA A 76 -1.34 18.16 19.57
N HIS A 77 -2.48 17.49 19.80
CA HIS A 77 -2.74 16.13 19.31
C HIS A 77 -2.21 15.96 17.89
N LEU A 78 -1.01 15.36 17.78
CA LEU A 78 -0.27 15.23 16.54
C LEU A 78 -1.10 14.33 15.63
N ALA A 79 -1.84 14.96 14.72
CA ALA A 79 -2.53 14.25 13.67
C ALA A 79 -1.47 13.48 12.88
N VAL A 80 -1.48 12.15 13.03
CA VAL A 80 -0.60 11.25 12.29
C VAL A 80 -0.62 11.66 10.82
N PRO A 81 0.54 11.93 10.20
CA PRO A 81 0.57 12.42 8.84
C PRO A 81 -0.09 11.41 7.90
N LEU A 82 -0.94 11.91 7.01
CA LEU A 82 -1.70 11.08 6.09
C LEU A 82 -0.79 10.62 4.94
N HIS A 83 -0.60 9.32 4.76
CA HIS A 83 0.16 8.82 3.61
C HIS A 83 -0.72 8.74 2.36
N LEU A 84 -0.38 9.50 1.31
CA LEU A 84 -1.08 9.46 0.03
C LEU A 84 -0.40 8.46 -0.90
N SER A 85 -1.08 7.36 -1.20
CA SER A 85 -0.67 6.37 -2.19
C SER A 85 -1.06 6.81 -3.60
N ALA A 86 -0.18 6.59 -4.58
CA ALA A 86 -0.48 6.89 -5.99
C ALA A 86 -1.58 5.98 -6.54
N ASN A 87 -1.65 4.73 -6.07
CA ASN A 87 -2.63 3.74 -6.54
C ASN A 87 -4.01 3.88 -5.87
N SER A 88 -4.15 4.75 -4.87
CA SER A 88 -5.42 5.00 -4.17
C SER A 88 -5.75 6.48 -4.02
N THR A 89 -5.12 7.34 -4.83
CA THR A 89 -5.40 8.77 -4.93
C THR A 89 -5.71 9.13 -6.37
N ILE A 90 -6.86 9.77 -6.60
CA ILE A 90 -7.23 10.31 -7.91
C ILE A 90 -7.64 11.78 -7.79
N VAL A 91 -7.50 12.52 -8.89
CA VAL A 91 -8.02 13.88 -8.97
C VAL A 91 -9.55 13.83 -9.05
N ALA A 92 -10.21 14.51 -8.12
CA ALA A 92 -11.66 14.63 -8.10
C ALA A 92 -12.11 15.86 -8.91
N PRO A 93 -13.32 15.82 -9.51
CA PRO A 93 -13.90 17.01 -10.14
C PRO A 93 -13.98 18.21 -9.18
N ALA A 94 -13.81 19.43 -9.71
CA ALA A 94 -13.82 20.66 -8.89
C ALA A 94 -15.12 20.86 -8.10
N ARG A 95 -16.26 20.36 -8.61
CA ARG A 95 -17.57 20.43 -7.96
C ARG A 95 -17.78 19.42 -6.83
N THR A 96 -16.88 18.46 -6.65
CA THR A 96 -17.02 17.41 -5.62
C THR A 96 -16.98 18.05 -4.22
N PRO A 97 -17.93 17.75 -3.32
CA PRO A 97 -17.89 18.26 -1.95
C PRO A 97 -16.67 17.69 -1.21
N LEU A 98 -16.11 18.46 -0.28
CA LEU A 98 -15.04 17.99 0.61
C LEU A 98 -15.62 17.16 1.76
N GLY A 99 -14.79 16.33 2.39
CA GLY A 99 -15.20 15.44 3.49
C GLY A 99 -15.44 13.99 3.05
N ALA A 100 -16.14 13.22 3.87
CA ALA A 100 -16.48 11.84 3.57
C ALA A 100 -17.61 11.77 2.50
N PRO A 101 -17.44 11.00 1.40
CA PRO A 101 -18.51 10.80 0.43
C PRO A 101 -19.72 10.10 1.04
N LYS A 102 -20.87 10.26 0.38
CA LYS A 102 -22.00 9.33 0.53
C LYS A 102 -21.73 7.98 -0.16
N ASP A 103 -20.98 7.98 -1.26
CA ASP A 103 -20.59 6.78 -2.02
C ASP A 103 -19.17 6.34 -1.66
N THR A 104 -19.05 5.20 -0.99
CA THR A 104 -17.82 4.76 -0.33
C THR A 104 -16.78 4.10 -1.24
N HIS A 105 -17.01 4.02 -2.56
CA HIS A 105 -16.13 3.27 -3.45
C HIS A 105 -15.89 3.96 -4.78
N PHE A 106 -14.62 4.08 -5.16
CA PHE A 106 -14.22 4.29 -6.54
C PHE A 106 -13.34 3.13 -7.00
N PHE A 107 -13.38 2.85 -8.29
CA PHE A 107 -12.54 1.82 -8.90
C PHE A 107 -11.45 2.47 -9.74
N VAL A 108 -10.22 1.97 -9.61
CA VAL A 108 -9.11 2.39 -10.47
C VAL A 108 -8.92 1.34 -11.58
N PRO A 109 -8.75 1.74 -12.84
CA PRO A 109 -8.36 0.82 -13.91
C PRO A 109 -7.00 0.20 -13.61
N LEU A 110 -6.85 -1.11 -13.86
CA LEU A 110 -5.57 -1.81 -13.69
C LEU A 110 -4.43 -1.14 -14.49
N SER A 111 -4.73 -0.51 -15.63
CA SER A 111 -3.77 0.21 -16.46
C SER A 111 -3.15 1.45 -15.80
N LEU A 112 -3.77 1.98 -14.75
CA LEU A 112 -3.26 3.13 -13.97
C LEU A 112 -2.53 2.70 -12.69
N VAL A 113 -2.51 1.40 -12.37
CA VAL A 113 -1.83 0.88 -11.18
C VAL A 113 -0.33 0.80 -11.45
N SER A 114 0.45 1.44 -10.59
CA SER A 114 1.90 1.37 -10.60
C SER A 114 2.40 0.32 -9.60
N LEU A 115 3.37 -0.52 -9.99
CA LEU A 115 3.88 -1.63 -9.15
C LEU A 115 4.42 -1.15 -7.79
N ASP A 116 5.03 0.03 -7.77
CA ASP A 116 5.57 0.67 -6.58
C ASP A 116 4.67 1.82 -6.11
N GLY A 117 3.43 1.96 -6.60
CA GLY A 117 2.56 3.11 -6.32
C GLY A 117 1.88 3.11 -4.94
N GLY A 118 2.22 2.18 -4.04
CA GLY A 118 1.59 2.01 -2.74
C GLY A 118 0.28 1.22 -2.77
N VAL A 119 -0.53 1.40 -1.73
CA VAL A 119 -1.83 0.72 -1.54
C VAL A 119 -2.74 0.93 -2.74
N VAL A 120 -3.28 -0.16 -3.29
CA VAL A 120 -4.11 -0.16 -4.50
C VAL A 120 -5.58 -0.03 -4.13
N ALA A 121 -6.30 0.88 -4.81
CA ALA A 121 -7.75 0.96 -4.69
C ALA A 121 -8.48 -0.24 -5.32
N PRO A 122 -9.75 -0.51 -4.98
CA PRO A 122 -10.53 -1.56 -5.58
C PRO A 122 -10.41 -1.53 -7.08
N LEU A 123 -10.09 -2.69 -7.63
CA LEU A 123 -10.01 -2.89 -9.06
C LEU A 123 -11.28 -3.61 -9.50
N ARG A 124 -11.90 -3.11 -10.57
CA ARG A 124 -12.94 -3.85 -11.26
C ARG A 124 -12.28 -4.67 -12.35
N VAL A 125 -12.07 -5.96 -12.09
CA VAL A 125 -11.43 -6.87 -13.05
C VAL A 125 -12.44 -7.89 -13.57
N ARG A 126 -12.28 -8.25 -14.85
CA ARG A 126 -12.91 -9.44 -15.40
C ARG A 126 -11.92 -10.59 -15.27
N VAL A 127 -12.34 -11.68 -14.63
CA VAL A 127 -11.51 -12.89 -14.55
C VAL A 127 -11.40 -13.48 -15.95
N GLU A 128 -10.22 -13.38 -16.57
CA GLU A 128 -9.99 -13.93 -17.91
C GLU A 128 -9.68 -15.43 -17.88
N ARG A 129 -8.84 -15.84 -16.93
CA ARG A 129 -8.43 -17.23 -16.76
C ARG A 129 -8.24 -17.54 -15.28
N VAL A 130 -8.72 -18.70 -14.85
CA VAL A 130 -8.39 -19.29 -13.55
C VAL A 130 -7.31 -20.33 -13.79
N ARG A 131 -6.16 -20.21 -13.10
CA ARG A 131 -5.05 -21.15 -13.19
C ARG A 131 -5.14 -22.18 -12.06
N SER A 132 -4.55 -23.35 -12.26
CA SER A 132 -4.40 -24.35 -11.20
C SER A 132 -3.58 -23.78 -10.03
N LEU A 133 -3.88 -24.25 -8.82
CA LEU A 133 -3.11 -23.90 -7.64
C LEU A 133 -1.66 -24.39 -7.78
N VAL A 134 -0.74 -23.60 -7.23
CA VAL A 134 0.69 -23.92 -7.15
C VAL A 134 1.16 -23.76 -5.70
N TRP A 135 2.04 -24.65 -5.27
CA TRP A 135 2.74 -24.57 -3.99
C TRP A 135 4.00 -23.75 -4.20
N LEU A 136 4.20 -22.74 -3.35
CA LEU A 136 5.36 -21.87 -3.38
C LEU A 136 6.19 -22.11 -2.12
N ASP A 137 7.35 -22.74 -2.28
CA ASP A 137 8.33 -22.93 -1.22
C ASP A 137 9.46 -21.91 -1.34
N ARG A 138 10.06 -21.56 -0.20
CA ARG A 138 11.34 -20.84 -0.14
C ARG A 138 12.42 -21.75 0.41
N THR A 139 13.52 -21.88 -0.31
CA THR A 139 14.70 -22.61 0.17
C THR A 139 15.36 -21.86 1.32
N VAL A 140 16.24 -22.54 2.05
CA VAL A 140 17.08 -21.93 3.10
C VAL A 140 17.96 -20.81 2.52
N GLU A 141 18.35 -20.91 1.25
CA GLU A 141 19.08 -19.85 0.51
C GLU A 141 18.18 -18.70 0.02
N GLY A 142 16.87 -18.76 0.28
CA GLY A 142 15.90 -17.74 -0.13
C GLY A 142 15.39 -17.85 -1.57
N LYS A 143 15.77 -18.90 -2.32
CA LYS A 143 15.25 -19.14 -3.67
C LYS A 143 13.80 -19.62 -3.60
N SER A 144 12.96 -19.15 -4.52
CA SER A 144 11.56 -19.58 -4.62
C SER A 144 11.44 -20.78 -5.55
N ILE A 145 10.74 -21.83 -5.11
CA ILE A 145 10.43 -23.03 -5.89
C ILE A 145 8.91 -23.14 -6.01
N THR A 146 8.41 -23.31 -7.23
CA THR A 146 6.98 -23.54 -7.48
C THR A 146 6.74 -24.99 -7.86
N ARG A 147 5.75 -25.63 -7.25
CA ARG A 147 5.30 -26.99 -7.59
C ARG A 147 3.81 -27.01 -7.89
N SER A 148 3.42 -27.81 -8.86
CA SER A 148 2.03 -28.24 -9.03
C SER A 148 1.60 -29.18 -7.91
N GLN A 149 0.30 -29.45 -7.78
CA GLN A 149 -0.21 -30.39 -6.77
C GLN A 149 0.46 -31.77 -6.83
N PRO A 150 0.57 -32.44 -8.00
CA PRO A 150 1.19 -33.75 -8.05
C PRO A 150 2.69 -33.72 -7.73
N GLU A 151 3.39 -32.65 -8.11
CA GLU A 151 4.81 -32.47 -7.79
C GLU A 151 5.03 -32.25 -6.29
N GLU A 152 4.14 -31.53 -5.62
CA GLU A 152 4.18 -31.33 -4.19
C GLU A 152 3.86 -32.62 -3.42
N GLU A 153 2.85 -33.39 -3.85
CA GLU A 153 2.54 -34.70 -3.27
C GLU A 153 3.73 -35.67 -3.41
N ALA A 154 4.32 -35.75 -4.61
CA ALA A 154 5.51 -36.56 -4.85
C ALA A 154 6.72 -36.11 -4.02
N TYR A 155 6.89 -34.80 -3.82
CA TYR A 155 7.96 -34.26 -2.98
C TYR A 155 7.77 -34.61 -1.50
N ARG A 156 6.55 -34.53 -0.98
CA ARG A 156 6.22 -34.94 0.39
C ARG A 156 6.46 -36.42 0.62
N ASP A 157 6.06 -37.25 -0.33
CA ASP A 157 6.31 -38.69 -0.29
C ASP A 157 7.81 -38.99 -0.31
N HIS A 158 8.58 -38.28 -1.14
CA HIS A 158 10.03 -38.40 -1.18
C HIS A 158 10.68 -38.01 0.16
N LEU A 159 10.25 -36.90 0.78
CA LEU A 159 10.76 -36.47 2.08
C LEU A 159 10.42 -37.45 3.21
N ALA A 160 9.18 -37.95 3.25
CA ALA A 160 8.76 -38.91 4.26
C ALA A 160 9.65 -40.17 4.26
N ARG A 161 9.91 -40.72 3.08
CA ARG A 161 10.83 -41.87 2.91
C ARG A 161 12.25 -41.53 3.35
N ARG A 162 12.76 -40.36 2.96
CA ARG A 162 14.11 -39.90 3.35
C ARG A 162 14.28 -39.74 4.86
N TYR A 163 13.25 -39.29 5.58
CA TYR A 163 13.30 -39.17 7.03
C TYR A 163 13.23 -40.53 7.71
N GLU A 164 12.37 -41.43 7.24
CA GLU A 164 12.31 -42.80 7.73
C GLU A 164 13.68 -43.49 7.61
N ASP A 165 14.32 -43.41 6.44
CA ASP A 165 15.66 -43.95 6.22
C ASP A 165 16.71 -43.37 7.19
N LEU A 166 16.60 -42.07 7.49
CA LEU A 166 17.52 -41.36 8.37
C LEU A 166 17.33 -41.78 9.84
N TYR A 167 16.08 -41.91 10.30
CA TYR A 167 15.79 -42.38 11.66
C TYR A 167 16.31 -43.81 11.87
N VAL A 168 16.07 -44.71 10.92
CA VAL A 168 16.61 -46.08 10.96
C VAL A 168 18.14 -46.09 11.01
N ALA A 169 18.79 -45.19 10.25
CA ALA A 169 20.25 -45.07 10.30
C ALA A 169 20.76 -44.53 11.64
N MET A 170 20.04 -43.61 12.28
CA MET A 170 20.37 -43.08 13.60
C MET A 170 20.22 -44.14 14.70
N ASP A 171 19.17 -44.96 14.66
CA ASP A 171 18.98 -46.04 15.63
C ASP A 171 20.14 -47.04 15.59
N LYS A 172 20.56 -47.45 14.39
CA LYS A 172 21.73 -48.34 14.20
C LYS A 172 23.07 -47.74 14.64
N LEU A 173 23.17 -46.41 14.71
CA LEU A 173 24.38 -45.72 15.21
C LEU A 173 24.35 -45.56 16.74
N ALA A 174 23.18 -45.60 17.36
CA ALA A 174 23.01 -45.53 18.80
C ALA A 174 23.24 -46.89 19.48
N GLU A 175 22.98 -47.99 18.76
CA GLU A 175 23.35 -49.37 19.11
C GLU A 175 24.87 -49.62 19.01
#